data_AF-A0A110B289-F1
#
_entry.id   AF-A0A110B289-F1
#
_cell.length_a   1.000
_cell.length_b   1.000
_cell.length_c   1.000
_cell.angle_alpha   90.00
_cell.angle_beta   90.00
_cell.angle_gamma   90.00
#
_symmetry.space_group_name_H-M   'P 1'
#
loop_
_entity.id
_entity.type
_entity.pdbx_description
1 polymer ?
#
loop_
_entity_poly.entity_id
_entity_poly.type
_entity_poly.pdbx_seq_one_letter_code
_entity_poly.pdbx_strand_id
1 'polypeptide(L)'
;MGGIVKWNTLKKEIHTYLQEDDVLVTMLIDYYGLYNKYAFPSWEDGEKIVDKNTRMDFLEAAMKQDLRDAVQHRFLPYLQLHEFEGLLFNDIQIFYEQVPKNELVGKSELIKTFQDYDNPEMINNNKNTSPSHRLKRIIEGYNKILYGHYFAEAIGLDKIRNKSPRFNNWLNAIEKL
;
A
#
# COMPACT_ATOMS: atom_id res chain seq x y z
N MET A 1 7.47 15.08 -8.93
CA MET A 1 8.25 13.84 -8.75
C MET A 1 7.82 13.23 -7.43
N GLY A 2 7.16 12.07 -7.46
CA GLY A 2 6.84 11.32 -6.25
C GLY A 2 8.12 10.68 -5.73
N GLY A 3 8.51 11.05 -4.51
CA GLY A 3 9.68 10.51 -3.83
C GLY A 3 9.30 10.24 -2.39
N ILE A 4 9.82 9.15 -1.84
CA ILE A 4 9.57 8.79 -0.44
C ILE A 4 10.10 9.91 0.46
N VAL A 5 9.18 10.49 1.24
CA VAL A 5 9.45 11.60 2.14
C VAL A 5 10.02 11.06 3.44
N LYS A 6 11.05 11.72 3.99
CA LYS A 6 11.61 11.37 5.30
C LYS A 6 10.54 11.56 6.37
N TRP A 7 10.55 10.69 7.38
CA TRP A 7 9.59 10.75 8.48
C TRP A 7 9.54 12.12 9.16
N ASN A 8 10.69 12.77 9.40
CA ASN A 8 10.71 14.11 10.00
C ASN A 8 9.97 15.18 9.18
N THR A 9 9.87 15.03 7.87
CA THR A 9 9.10 15.93 7.02
C THR A 9 7.61 15.58 7.11
N LEU A 10 7.26 14.29 6.99
CA LEU A 10 5.88 13.81 7.15
C LEU A 10 5.32 14.19 8.53
N LYS A 11 6.08 13.98 9.60
CA LYS A 11 5.72 14.34 10.97
C LYS A 11 5.38 15.83 11.11
N LYS A 12 6.15 16.71 10.45
CA LYS A 12 5.87 18.15 10.45
C LYS A 12 4.55 18.46 9.74
N GLU A 13 4.30 17.86 8.58
CA GLU A 13 3.05 18.03 7.85
C GLU A 13 1.85 17.51 8.64
N ILE A 14 1.95 16.29 9.19
CA ILE A 14 0.94 15.69 10.06
C ILE A 14 0.66 16.63 11.25
N HIS A 15 1.69 17.16 11.91
CA HIS A 15 1.52 18.08 13.03
C HIS A 15 0.83 19.38 12.62
N THR A 16 1.17 19.94 11.45
CA THR A 16 0.55 21.14 10.90
C THR A 16 -0.94 20.93 10.66
N TYR A 17 -1.34 19.85 9.96
CA TYR A 17 -2.75 19.56 9.73
C TYR A 17 -3.52 19.29 11.02
N LEU A 18 -2.89 18.64 12.00
CA LEU A 18 -3.47 18.41 13.31
C LEU A 18 -3.56 19.68 14.18
N GLN A 19 -3.10 20.85 13.73
CA GLN A 19 -3.40 22.12 14.42
C GLN A 19 -4.82 22.59 14.14
N GLU A 20 -5.45 22.12 13.07
CA GLU A 20 -6.85 22.37 12.79
C GLU A 20 -7.72 21.49 13.70
N ASP A 21 -8.81 22.08 14.19
CA ASP A 21 -9.84 21.36 14.93
C ASP A 21 -10.59 20.42 13.99
N ASP A 22 -11.11 19.31 14.52
CA ASP A 22 -11.90 18.31 13.78
C ASP A 22 -11.22 17.66 12.55
N VAL A 23 -9.89 17.75 12.46
CA VAL A 23 -9.10 17.07 11.43
C VAL A 23 -8.56 15.73 11.94
N LEU A 24 -8.78 14.69 11.15
CA LEU A 24 -8.10 13.39 11.25
C LEU A 24 -7.01 13.31 10.17
N VAL A 25 -5.83 12.83 10.53
CA VAL A 25 -4.76 12.54 9.57
C VAL A 25 -4.51 11.05 9.49
N THR A 26 -4.45 10.53 8.28
CA THR A 26 -4.06 9.15 7.96
C THR A 26 -3.03 9.12 6.83
N MET A 27 -2.48 7.96 6.54
CA MET A 27 -1.47 7.76 5.51
C MET A 27 -1.91 6.68 4.52
N LEU A 28 -1.38 6.74 3.30
CA LEU A 28 -1.39 5.65 2.32
C LEU A 28 -0.01 5.64 1.66
N ILE A 29 0.95 5.02 2.35
CA ILE A 29 2.36 4.97 1.91
C ILE A 29 2.76 3.51 1.70
N ASP A 30 3.35 3.23 0.53
CA ASP A 30 3.96 1.95 0.22
C ASP A 30 5.14 1.69 1.18
N TYR A 31 5.09 0.58 1.92
CA TYR A 31 6.22 0.12 2.73
C TYR A 31 7.40 -0.27 1.83
N TYR A 32 7.12 -0.78 0.63
CA TYR A 32 8.19 -1.07 -0.33
C TYR A 32 8.89 0.21 -0.76
N GLY A 33 10.22 0.18 -0.70
CA GLY A 33 11.05 1.35 -0.98
C GLY A 33 11.29 2.25 0.23
N LEU A 34 10.60 2.04 1.37
CA LEU A 34 11.04 2.60 2.63
C LEU A 34 12.32 1.90 3.10
N TYR A 35 13.25 2.68 3.62
CA TYR A 35 14.58 2.27 4.07
C TYR A 35 14.93 3.05 5.33
N ASN A 36 15.86 2.52 6.13
CA ASN A 36 16.31 3.15 7.38
C ASN A 36 16.72 4.63 7.19
N LYS A 37 17.31 5.01 6.04
CA LYS A 37 17.68 6.41 5.72
C LYS A 37 16.53 7.42 5.75
N TYR A 38 15.28 6.98 5.71
CA TYR A 38 14.09 7.85 5.83
C TYR A 38 13.68 8.10 7.29
N ALA A 39 14.35 7.45 8.25
CA ALA A 39 14.25 7.71 9.69
C ALA A 39 12.84 7.56 10.28
N PHE A 40 12.08 6.58 9.79
CA PHE A 40 10.82 6.17 10.44
C PHE A 40 11.13 5.61 11.83
N PRO A 41 10.27 5.86 12.84
CA PRO A 41 10.54 5.50 14.22
C PRO A 41 10.59 3.98 14.40
N SER A 42 11.49 3.52 15.28
CA SER A 42 11.68 2.11 15.61
C SER A 42 11.97 1.20 14.42
N TRP A 43 12.54 1.72 13.33
CA TRP A 43 12.77 0.97 12.09
C TRP A 43 13.60 -0.31 12.29
N GLU A 44 14.73 -0.20 12.98
CA GLU A 44 15.65 -1.34 13.22
C GLU A 44 14.99 -2.45 14.05
N ASP A 45 14.11 -2.10 14.99
CA ASP A 45 13.36 -3.08 15.76
C ASP A 45 12.25 -3.72 14.93
N GLY A 46 11.55 -2.93 14.11
CA GLY A 46 10.56 -3.45 13.17
C GLY A 46 11.17 -4.43 12.16
N GLU A 47 12.40 -4.19 11.69
CA GLU A 47 13.10 -5.09 10.78
C GLU A 47 13.38 -6.48 11.36
N LYS A 48 13.44 -6.61 12.70
CA LYS A 48 13.58 -7.89 13.40
C LYS A 48 12.29 -8.72 13.42
N ILE A 49 11.13 -8.09 13.20
CA ILE A 49 9.82 -8.77 13.19
C ILE A 49 9.64 -9.49 11.86
N VAL A 50 9.64 -10.83 11.88
CA VAL A 50 9.58 -11.66 10.67
C VAL A 50 8.23 -11.54 9.96
N ASP A 51 7.13 -11.67 10.71
CA ASP A 51 5.79 -11.54 10.16
C ASP A 51 5.55 -10.11 9.67
N LYS A 52 5.12 -9.99 8.41
CA LYS A 52 5.05 -8.71 7.72
C LYS A 52 3.88 -7.86 8.20
N ASN A 53 2.74 -8.46 8.52
CA ASN A 53 1.59 -7.75 9.07
C ASN A 53 1.94 -7.19 10.46
N THR A 54 2.47 -8.03 11.34
CA THR A 54 2.91 -7.64 12.68
C THR A 54 3.97 -6.54 12.62
N ARG A 55 4.88 -6.61 11.64
CA ARG A 55 5.86 -5.54 11.41
C ARG A 55 5.19 -4.21 11.07
N MET A 56 4.20 -4.22 10.18
CA MET A 56 3.51 -2.98 9.80
C MET A 56 2.78 -2.40 11.00
N ASP A 57 2.06 -3.22 11.76
CA ASP A 57 1.32 -2.79 12.96
C ASP A 57 2.29 -2.19 14.01
N PHE A 58 3.47 -2.78 14.18
CA PHE A 58 4.53 -2.26 15.06
C PHE A 58 5.05 -0.89 14.60
N LEU A 59 5.38 -0.74 13.31
CA LEU A 59 5.87 0.52 12.76
C LEU A 59 4.80 1.61 12.79
N GLU A 60 3.54 1.26 12.51
CA GLU A 60 2.38 2.14 12.63
C GLU A 60 2.20 2.63 14.07
N ALA A 61 2.28 1.74 15.06
CA ALA A 61 2.24 2.12 16.46
C ALA A 61 3.40 3.06 16.85
N ALA A 62 4.63 2.79 16.38
CA ALA A 62 5.79 3.65 16.62
C ALA A 62 5.62 5.04 15.98
N MET A 63 5.06 5.11 14.77
CA MET A 63 4.73 6.38 14.10
C MET A 63 3.72 7.20 14.92
N LYS A 64 2.70 6.52 15.47
CA LYS A 64 1.71 7.18 16.33
C LYS A 64 2.34 7.73 17.60
N GLN A 65 3.15 6.93 18.30
CA GLN A 65 3.80 7.30 19.55
C GLN A 65 4.84 8.42 19.40
N ASP A 66 5.40 8.59 18.21
CA ASP A 66 6.35 9.67 17.94
C ASP A 66 5.66 11.07 17.83
N LEU A 67 4.33 11.13 17.73
CA LEU A 67 3.58 12.39 17.82
C LEU A 67 3.34 12.84 19.27
N ARG A 68 3.00 14.11 19.48
CA ARG A 68 2.64 14.63 20.81
C ARG A 68 1.31 14.04 21.29
N ASP A 69 1.24 13.61 22.54
CA ASP A 69 0.05 12.95 23.14
C ASP A 69 -1.27 13.66 22.85
N ALA A 70 -1.29 14.99 22.91
CA ALA A 70 -2.48 15.82 22.69
C ALA A 70 -3.13 15.63 21.30
N VAL A 71 -2.37 15.19 20.28
CA VAL A 71 -2.88 15.01 18.91
C VAL A 71 -2.84 13.56 18.43
N GLN A 72 -2.24 12.64 19.20
CA GLN A 72 -2.10 11.22 18.80
C GLN A 72 -3.43 10.56 18.49
N HIS A 73 -4.50 10.89 19.22
CA HIS A 73 -5.82 10.28 19.03
C HIS A 73 -6.44 10.61 17.67
N ARG A 74 -6.02 11.72 17.01
CA ARG A 74 -6.47 12.14 15.67
C ARG A 74 -5.54 11.69 14.54
N PHE A 75 -4.55 10.84 14.85
CA PHE A 75 -3.65 10.26 13.87
C PHE A 75 -3.83 8.74 13.77
N LEU A 76 -4.10 8.29 12.55
CA LEU A 76 -4.23 6.88 12.18
C LEU A 76 -3.17 6.53 11.13
N PRO A 77 -1.96 6.12 11.55
CA PRO A 77 -0.93 5.71 10.60
C PRO A 77 -1.35 4.44 9.84
N TYR A 78 -0.95 4.37 8.58
CA TYR A 78 -1.13 3.17 7.75
C TYR A 78 0.00 3.05 6.73
N LEU A 79 0.54 1.83 6.63
CA LEU A 79 1.50 1.43 5.62
C LEU A 79 0.87 0.35 4.73
N GLN A 80 0.82 0.62 3.42
CA GLN A 80 0.49 -0.40 2.44
C GLN A 80 1.64 -1.39 2.39
N LEU A 81 1.37 -2.65 2.73
CA LEU A 81 2.40 -3.64 3.07
C LEU A 81 3.49 -3.80 1.98
N HIS A 82 3.13 -3.64 0.72
CA HIS A 82 4.05 -3.75 -0.40
C HIS A 82 3.96 -2.49 -1.27
N GLU A 83 3.17 -2.52 -2.32
CA GLU A 83 2.88 -1.40 -3.20
C GLU A 83 1.37 -1.29 -3.40
N PHE A 84 0.86 -0.11 -3.71
CA PHE A 84 -0.51 0.10 -4.18
C PHE A 84 -0.89 -0.87 -5.31
N GLU A 85 0.04 -1.15 -6.23
CA GLU A 85 -0.16 -2.10 -7.33
C GLU A 85 -0.54 -3.51 -6.87
N GLY A 86 -0.19 -3.89 -5.64
CA GLY A 86 -0.64 -5.16 -5.04
C GLY A 86 -2.16 -5.25 -5.01
N LEU A 87 -2.84 -4.17 -4.61
CA LEU A 87 -4.30 -4.09 -4.52
C LEU A 87 -5.00 -4.33 -5.87
N LEU A 88 -4.29 -4.11 -6.98
CA LEU A 88 -4.82 -4.29 -8.35
C LEU A 88 -4.92 -5.77 -8.76
N PHE A 89 -4.22 -6.68 -8.07
CA PHE A 89 -4.34 -8.13 -8.27
C PHE A 89 -5.61 -8.71 -7.58
N ASN A 90 -6.74 -8.04 -7.80
CA ASN A 90 -8.00 -8.35 -7.13
C ASN A 90 -8.83 -9.39 -7.90
N ASP A 91 -9.04 -9.16 -9.19
CA ASP A 91 -9.87 -10.00 -10.03
C ASP A 91 -9.19 -10.17 -11.40
N ILE A 92 -8.92 -11.43 -11.76
CA ILE A 92 -8.23 -11.75 -13.01
C ILE A 92 -9.05 -11.37 -14.25
N GLN A 93 -10.39 -11.34 -14.14
CA GLN A 93 -11.25 -10.97 -15.27
C GLN A 93 -11.06 -9.51 -15.67
N ILE A 94 -10.80 -8.63 -14.69
CA ILE A 94 -10.52 -7.21 -14.95
C ILE A 94 -9.29 -7.05 -15.86
N PHE A 95 -8.28 -7.92 -15.74
CA PHE A 95 -7.13 -7.90 -16.65
C PHE A 95 -7.53 -8.26 -18.09
N TYR A 96 -8.47 -9.19 -18.28
CA TYR A 96 -8.94 -9.57 -19.62
C TYR A 96 -9.88 -8.53 -20.24
N GLU A 97 -10.59 -7.77 -19.41
CA GLU A 97 -11.52 -6.73 -19.83
C GLU A 97 -10.83 -5.39 -20.11
N GLN A 98 -9.90 -4.99 -19.23
CA GLN A 98 -9.29 -3.66 -19.26
C GLN A 98 -8.00 -3.59 -20.08
N VAL A 99 -7.32 -4.72 -20.31
CA VAL A 99 -6.07 -4.74 -21.10
C VAL A 99 -6.37 -5.25 -22.52
N PRO A 100 -5.99 -4.50 -23.57
CA PRO A 100 -6.08 -4.98 -24.94
C PRO A 100 -5.40 -6.36 -25.10
N LYS A 101 -6.04 -7.27 -25.84
CA LYS A 101 -5.57 -8.67 -25.97
C LYS A 101 -4.15 -8.79 -26.50
N ASN A 102 -3.72 -7.84 -27.34
CA ASN A 102 -2.36 -7.75 -27.88
C ASN A 102 -1.35 -7.21 -26.86
N GLU A 103 -1.78 -6.43 -25.87
CA GLU A 103 -0.91 -5.89 -24.82
C GLU A 103 -0.79 -6.82 -23.61
N LEU A 104 -1.76 -7.71 -23.37
CA LEU A 104 -1.68 -8.71 -22.29
C LEU A 104 -0.80 -9.91 -22.68
N VAL A 105 0.52 -9.70 -22.63
CA VAL A 105 1.54 -10.65 -23.09
C VAL A 105 1.91 -11.72 -22.05
N GLY A 106 1.74 -11.47 -20.76
CA GLY A 106 2.20 -12.37 -19.68
C GLY A 106 1.10 -13.19 -19.00
N LYS A 107 0.14 -13.73 -19.76
CA LYS A 107 -1.04 -14.45 -19.22
C LYS A 107 -0.68 -15.59 -18.25
N SER A 108 0.37 -16.35 -18.53
CA SER A 108 0.81 -17.45 -17.66
C SER A 108 1.29 -16.94 -16.29
N GLU A 109 2.01 -15.81 -16.26
CA GLU A 109 2.45 -15.19 -14.99
C GLU A 109 1.26 -14.58 -14.23
N LEU A 110 0.30 -13.97 -14.95
CA LEU A 110 -0.93 -13.47 -14.36
C LEU A 110 -1.70 -14.59 -13.65
N ILE A 111 -2.01 -15.69 -14.37
CA ILE A 111 -2.73 -16.84 -13.82
C ILE A 111 -1.99 -17.40 -12.61
N LYS A 112 -0.68 -17.61 -12.73
CA LYS A 112 0.14 -18.11 -11.62
C LYS A 112 0.10 -17.18 -10.41
N THR A 113 0.13 -15.86 -10.60
CA THR A 113 0.06 -14.91 -9.49
C THR A 113 -1.24 -15.04 -8.71
N PHE A 114 -2.37 -15.23 -9.41
CA PHE A 114 -3.67 -15.47 -8.75
C PHE A 114 -3.78 -16.85 -8.10
N GLN A 115 -3.02 -17.84 -8.56
CA GLN A 115 -2.94 -19.17 -7.93
C GLN A 115 -2.04 -19.17 -6.69
N ASP A 116 -0.95 -18.40 -6.72
CA ASP A 116 0.03 -18.33 -5.63
C ASP A 116 -0.46 -17.45 -4.47
N TYR A 117 -1.37 -16.50 -4.72
CA TYR A 117 -1.80 -15.49 -3.73
C TYR A 117 -3.32 -15.26 -3.73
N ASP A 118 -4.00 -15.77 -2.70
CA ASP A 118 -5.39 -15.43 -2.41
C ASP A 118 -5.53 -13.99 -1.88
N ASN A 119 -4.58 -13.56 -1.05
CA ASN A 119 -4.50 -12.18 -0.57
C ASN A 119 -3.51 -11.36 -1.43
N PRO A 120 -3.96 -10.41 -2.28
CA PRO A 120 -3.10 -9.54 -3.07
C PRO A 120 -2.06 -8.75 -2.25
N GLU A 121 -2.34 -8.46 -0.97
CA GLU A 121 -1.41 -7.74 -0.10
C GLU A 121 -0.15 -8.55 0.20
N MET A 122 -0.17 -9.86 -0.02
CA MET A 122 0.95 -10.78 0.22
C MET A 122 1.86 -10.96 -1.01
N ILE A 123 1.56 -10.31 -2.14
CA ILE A 123 2.36 -10.39 -3.37
C ILE A 123 3.72 -9.72 -3.12
N ASN A 124 4.73 -10.55 -2.83
CA ASN A 124 5.98 -10.16 -2.19
C ASN A 124 7.08 -9.56 -3.10
N ASN A 125 8.16 -9.11 -2.44
CA ASN A 125 8.99 -7.99 -2.90
C ASN A 125 10.46 -8.33 -3.18
N ASN A 126 10.79 -9.42 -3.88
CA ASN A 126 12.09 -9.41 -4.54
C ASN A 126 12.08 -8.26 -5.56
N LYS A 127 13.25 -7.66 -5.85
CA LYS A 127 13.39 -6.59 -6.86
C LYS A 127 12.70 -6.93 -8.19
N ASN A 128 12.63 -8.22 -8.54
CA ASN A 128 12.00 -8.71 -9.75
C ASN A 128 10.55 -9.21 -9.57
N THR A 129 10.01 -9.37 -8.36
CA THR A 129 8.68 -9.98 -8.13
C THR A 129 7.64 -9.02 -7.54
N SER A 130 8.02 -7.77 -7.27
CA SER A 130 7.08 -6.75 -6.78
C SER A 130 5.86 -6.61 -7.70
N PRO A 131 4.69 -6.22 -7.16
CA PRO A 131 3.47 -6.07 -7.93
C PRO A 131 3.65 -5.18 -9.17
N SER A 132 4.33 -4.03 -9.03
CA SER A 132 4.56 -3.13 -10.16
C SER A 132 5.44 -3.74 -11.26
N HIS A 133 6.41 -4.59 -10.90
CA HIS A 133 7.25 -5.29 -11.87
C HIS A 133 6.54 -6.47 -12.53
N ARG A 134 5.63 -7.14 -11.82
CA ARG A 134 4.72 -8.14 -12.42
C ARG A 134 3.87 -7.49 -13.50
N LEU A 135 3.19 -6.38 -13.17
CA LEU A 135 2.37 -5.62 -14.12
C LEU A 135 3.14 -5.22 -15.38
N LYS A 136 4.37 -4.70 -15.23
CA LYS A 136 5.27 -4.37 -16.36
C LYS A 136 5.62 -5.55 -17.26
N ARG A 137 5.69 -6.78 -16.71
CA ARG A 137 5.96 -7.98 -17.50
C ARG A 137 4.73 -8.54 -18.18
N ILE A 138 3.58 -8.41 -17.52
CA ILE A 138 2.33 -9.00 -18.04
C ILE A 138 1.61 -8.11 -19.03
N ILE A 139 1.84 -6.79 -18.99
CA ILE A 139 1.24 -5.80 -19.88
C ILE A 139 2.34 -5.09 -20.67
N GLU A 140 2.34 -5.28 -21.99
CA GLU A 140 3.17 -4.52 -22.91
C GLU A 140 2.78 -3.04 -22.88
N GLY A 141 3.76 -2.14 -22.83
CA GLY A 141 3.48 -0.70 -22.75
C GLY A 141 2.94 -0.21 -21.38
N TYR A 142 3.03 -1.04 -20.33
CA TYR A 142 2.50 -0.69 -19.00
C TYR A 142 2.95 0.71 -18.51
N ASN A 143 1.97 1.58 -18.33
CA ASN A 143 2.12 2.89 -17.69
C ASN A 143 1.49 2.85 -16.28
N LYS A 144 2.33 3.02 -15.25
CA LYS A 144 1.94 2.94 -13.83
C LYS A 144 0.77 3.87 -13.49
N ILE A 145 0.81 5.10 -13.97
CA ILE A 145 -0.22 6.10 -13.66
C ILE A 145 -1.52 5.71 -14.35
N LEU A 146 -1.47 5.38 -15.64
CA LEU A 146 -2.63 5.05 -16.45
C LEU A 146 -3.35 3.79 -15.95
N TYR A 147 -2.61 2.68 -15.90
CA TYR A 147 -3.19 1.40 -15.50
C TYR A 147 -3.57 1.36 -14.02
N GLY A 148 -2.83 2.08 -13.16
CA GLY A 148 -3.12 2.13 -11.73
C GLY A 148 -4.53 2.63 -11.42
N HIS A 149 -4.94 3.75 -12.02
CA HIS A 149 -6.28 4.29 -11.80
C HIS A 149 -7.37 3.50 -12.54
N TYR A 150 -7.12 3.06 -13.78
CA TYR A 150 -8.09 2.24 -14.53
C TYR A 150 -8.42 0.92 -13.83
N PHE A 151 -7.41 0.21 -13.33
CA PHE A 151 -7.66 -1.01 -12.58
C PHE A 151 -8.41 -0.72 -11.28
N ALA A 152 -7.99 0.29 -10.51
CA ALA A 152 -8.66 0.62 -9.25
C ALA A 152 -10.15 1.00 -9.46
N GLU A 153 -10.44 1.76 -10.51
CA GLU A 153 -11.80 2.14 -10.90
C GLU A 153 -12.62 0.92 -11.34
N ALA A 154 -12.08 0.08 -12.22
CA ALA A 154 -12.78 -1.10 -12.74
C ALA A 154 -13.02 -2.19 -11.67
N ILE A 155 -12.09 -2.33 -10.71
CA ILE A 155 -12.24 -3.25 -9.59
C ILE A 155 -13.30 -2.71 -8.61
N GLY A 156 -13.20 -1.42 -8.27
CA GLY A 156 -14.07 -0.76 -7.29
C GLY A 156 -13.66 -1.03 -5.84
N LEU A 157 -14.02 -0.10 -4.96
CA LEU A 157 -13.59 -0.08 -3.57
C LEU A 157 -14.01 -1.34 -2.79
N ASP A 158 -15.25 -1.80 -2.99
CA ASP A 158 -15.79 -2.95 -2.26
C ASP A 158 -15.01 -4.24 -2.55
N LYS A 159 -14.66 -4.48 -3.82
CA LYS A 159 -13.86 -5.65 -4.20
C LYS A 159 -12.45 -5.56 -3.63
N ILE A 160 -11.82 -4.37 -3.66
CA ILE A 160 -10.50 -4.14 -3.04
C ILE A 160 -10.57 -4.49 -1.54
N ARG A 161 -11.54 -3.94 -0.81
CA ARG A 161 -11.74 -4.22 0.62
C ARG A 161 -11.94 -5.71 0.90
N ASN A 162 -12.77 -6.39 0.12
CA ASN A 162 -13.08 -7.80 0.35
C ASN A 162 -11.85 -8.72 0.22
N LYS A 163 -10.88 -8.35 -0.63
CA LYS A 163 -9.69 -9.19 -0.88
C LYS A 163 -8.43 -8.70 -0.17
N SER A 164 -8.43 -7.48 0.37
CA SER A 164 -7.26 -6.86 1.01
C SER A 164 -7.55 -6.55 2.49
N PRO A 165 -7.34 -7.53 3.40
CA PRO A 165 -7.65 -7.39 4.82
C PRO A 165 -7.02 -6.18 5.51
N ARG A 166 -5.74 -5.83 5.28
CA ARG A 166 -5.16 -4.65 5.95
C ARG A 166 -5.79 -3.37 5.45
N PHE A 167 -5.92 -3.23 4.12
CA PHE A 167 -6.58 -2.08 3.51
C PHE A 167 -8.02 -1.92 4.00
N ASN A 168 -8.77 -3.02 4.11
CA ASN A 168 -10.12 -3.00 4.66
C ASN A 168 -10.14 -2.60 6.15
N ASN A 169 -9.24 -3.15 6.96
CA ASN A 169 -9.14 -2.81 8.38
C ASN A 169 -8.82 -1.33 8.58
N TRP A 170 -7.97 -0.77 7.73
CA TRP A 170 -7.65 0.65 7.72
C TRP A 170 -8.88 1.52 7.42
N LEU A 171 -9.63 1.22 6.36
CA LEU A 171 -10.87 1.95 6.04
C LEU A 171 -11.94 1.79 7.13
N ASN A 172 -12.11 0.58 7.67
CA ASN A 172 -13.03 0.35 8.79
C ASN A 172 -12.65 1.15 10.04
N ALA A 173 -11.36 1.43 10.25
CA ALA A 173 -10.90 2.27 11.34
C ALA A 173 -11.20 3.75 11.06
N ILE A 174 -11.04 4.22 9.82
CA ILE A 174 -11.41 5.58 9.41
C ILE A 174 -12.91 5.81 9.59
N GLU A 175 -13.76 4.87 9.15
CA GLU A 175 -15.22 4.98 9.19
C GLU A 175 -15.83 4.96 10.60
N LYS A 176 -15.03 4.58 11.62
CA LYS A 176 -15.46 4.50 13.02
C LYS A 176 -15.03 5.71 13.86
N LEU A 177 -14.26 6.62 13.29
CA LEU A 177 -13.75 7.84 13.94
C LEU A 177 -14.72 9.00 13.73
#